data_AF-A0A7S0K1A1-F1
#
_entry.id   AF-A0A7S0K1A1-F1
#
_cell.length_a   1.000
_cell.length_b   1.000
_cell.length_c   1.000
_cell.angle_alpha   90.00
_cell.angle_beta   90.00
_cell.angle_gamma   90.00
#
_symmetry.space_group_name_H-M   'P 1'
#
loop_
_entity.id
_entity.type
_entity.pdbx_description
1 polymer ?
#
loop_
_entity_poly.entity_id
_entity_poly.type
_entity_poly.pdbx_seq_one_letter_code
_entity_poly.pdbx_strand_id
1 'polypeptide(L)'
;MAKALHFEPATPDRRLLDALSTVVANEGKKSEWIADVVDLSFASERWRKLIERSRGLGHPTNRRMLEVCAFSHLSADLKSGEVCIEGSESFSNYRQKLLPWEDCERELPAYCERIGIPPTAD
;
A
#
# COMPACT_ATOMS: atom_id res chain seq x y z
N MET A 1 -4.98 -5.98 15.59
CA MET A 1 -3.56 -5.74 15.25
C MET A 1 -3.38 -4.70 14.15
N ALA A 2 -4.09 -4.79 13.01
CA ALA A 2 -3.99 -3.76 11.96
C ALA A 2 -4.31 -2.32 12.44
N LYS A 3 -5.24 -2.14 13.38
CA LYS A 3 -5.59 -0.82 13.98
C LYS A 3 -4.46 -0.13 14.75
N ALA A 4 -3.42 -0.86 15.14
CA ALA A 4 -2.31 -0.31 15.92
C ALA A 4 -1.20 0.28 15.03
N LEU A 5 -1.31 0.12 13.71
CA LEU A 5 -0.31 0.58 12.75
C LEU A 5 -0.89 1.71 11.91
N HIS A 6 -0.09 2.74 11.68
CA HIS A 6 -0.40 3.83 10.77
C HIS A 6 0.20 3.52 9.41
N PHE A 7 -0.67 3.14 8.46
CA PHE A 7 -0.28 2.87 7.08
C PHE A 7 -0.34 4.15 6.25
N GLU A 8 0.75 4.48 5.58
CA GLU A 8 0.86 5.61 4.67
C GLU A 8 1.03 5.11 3.24
N PRO A 9 0.20 5.58 2.29
CA PRO A 9 0.43 5.26 0.88
C PRO A 9 1.61 6.08 0.37
N ALA A 10 2.54 5.44 -0.32
CA ALA A 10 3.64 6.11 -1.02
C ALA A 10 3.23 6.59 -2.42
N THR A 11 2.00 6.28 -2.85
CA THR A 11 1.39 6.70 -4.12
C THR A 11 0.01 7.31 -3.88
N PRO A 12 -0.61 7.98 -4.88
CA PRO A 12 -1.97 8.48 -4.76
C PRO A 12 -3.06 7.38 -4.69
N ASP A 13 -2.74 6.12 -5.00
CA ASP A 13 -3.74 5.04 -4.96
C ASP A 13 -4.00 4.62 -3.51
N ARG A 14 -5.25 4.78 -3.08
CA ARG A 14 -5.71 4.48 -1.71
C ARG A 14 -6.66 3.28 -1.63
N ARG A 15 -6.97 2.64 -2.77
CA ARG A 15 -8.02 1.61 -2.84
C ARG A 15 -7.75 0.44 -1.91
N LEU A 16 -6.49 0.02 -1.80
CA LEU A 16 -6.11 -1.05 -0.87
C LEU A 16 -6.32 -0.65 0.60
N LEU A 17 -5.95 0.59 0.97
CA LEU A 17 -6.12 1.10 2.34
C LEU A 17 -7.61 1.30 2.68
N ASP A 18 -8.42 1.69 1.71
CA ASP A 18 -9.87 1.81 1.88
C ASP A 18 -10.52 0.42 2.04
N ALA A 19 -10.06 -0.57 1.27
CA ALA A 19 -10.46 -1.97 1.44
C ALA A 19 -10.05 -2.53 2.81
N LEU A 20 -8.83 -2.25 3.28
CA LEU A 20 -8.35 -2.63 4.61
C LEU A 20 -9.19 -1.97 5.71
N SER A 21 -9.56 -0.70 5.55
CA SER A 21 -10.45 0.01 6.49
C SER A 21 -11.80 -0.70 6.59
N THR A 22 -12.33 -1.20 5.48
CA THR A 22 -13.56 -2.01 5.45
C THR A 22 -13.38 -3.34 6.17
N VAL A 23 -12.26 -4.04 5.96
CA VAL A 23 -11.94 -5.29 6.67
C VAL A 23 -11.90 -5.06 8.18
N VAL A 24 -11.20 -4.01 8.60
CA VAL A 24 -11.01 -3.63 10.01
C VAL A 24 -12.33 -3.21 10.68
N ALA A 25 -13.19 -2.49 9.96
CA ALA A 25 -14.53 -2.12 10.45
C ALA A 25 -15.44 -3.35 10.64
N ASN A 26 -15.17 -4.43 9.89
CA ASN A 26 -15.96 -5.65 9.89
C ASN A 26 -15.31 -6.82 10.68
N GLU A 27 -14.20 -6.59 11.38
CA GLU A 27 -13.41 -7.66 12.03
C GLU A 27 -14.22 -8.51 13.04
N GLY A 28 -15.16 -7.89 13.75
CA GLY A 28 -16.01 -8.54 14.74
C GLY A 28 -17.24 -9.25 14.16
N LYS A 29 -17.53 -9.09 12.86
CA LYS A 29 -18.72 -9.68 12.26
C LYS A 29 -18.52 -11.18 11.98
N LYS A 30 -19.50 -11.97 12.40
CA LYS A 30 -19.55 -13.41 12.09
C LYS A 30 -20.18 -13.71 10.72
N SER A 31 -20.86 -12.74 10.11
CA SER A 31 -21.42 -12.91 8.78
C SER A 31 -20.33 -13.10 7.74
N GLU A 32 -20.59 -13.98 6.78
CA GLU A 32 -19.71 -14.17 5.62
C GLU A 32 -19.84 -13.01 4.63
N TRP A 33 -21.04 -12.45 4.49
CA TRP A 33 -21.34 -11.37 3.56
C TRP A 33 -21.61 -10.07 4.31
N ILE A 34 -21.12 -8.95 3.78
CA ILE A 34 -21.26 -7.60 4.33
C ILE A 34 -21.88 -6.66 3.31
N ALA A 35 -22.58 -5.63 3.79
CA ALA A 35 -23.26 -4.64 2.97
C ALA A 35 -22.30 -3.65 2.30
N ASP A 36 -21.09 -3.50 2.85
CA ASP A 36 -20.07 -2.59 2.37
C ASP A 36 -19.67 -2.92 0.93
N VAL A 37 -19.60 -1.89 0.07
CA VAL A 37 -19.11 -2.01 -1.30
C VAL A 37 -17.67 -1.54 -1.32
N VAL A 38 -16.78 -2.36 -1.89
CA VAL A 38 -15.35 -2.10 -1.92
C VAL A 38 -14.89 -1.97 -3.37
N ASP A 39 -14.09 -0.94 -3.68
CA ASP A 39 -13.41 -0.84 -4.96
C ASP A 39 -12.25 -1.85 -5.02
N LEU A 40 -12.43 -2.90 -5.82
CA LEU A 40 -11.46 -3.98 -6.02
C LEU A 40 -10.58 -3.77 -7.25
N SER A 41 -10.45 -2.53 -7.75
CA SER A 41 -9.64 -2.23 -8.94
C SER A 41 -8.17 -2.64 -8.80
N PHE A 42 -7.64 -2.69 -7.57
CA PHE A 42 -6.29 -3.19 -7.27
C PHE A 42 -6.16 -4.72 -7.42
N ALA A 43 -7.27 -5.46 -7.29
CA ALA A 43 -7.27 -6.91 -7.26
C ALA A 43 -7.51 -7.51 -8.66
N SER A 44 -6.98 -8.72 -8.87
CA SER A 44 -7.19 -9.49 -10.10
C SER A 44 -8.65 -9.95 -10.27
N GLU A 45 -9.05 -10.26 -11.51
CA GLU A 45 -10.41 -10.74 -11.81
C GLU A 45 -10.78 -12.01 -11.02
N ARG A 46 -9.80 -12.88 -10.76
CA ARG A 46 -9.99 -14.08 -9.93
C ARG A 46 -10.40 -13.70 -8.50
N TRP A 47 -9.76 -12.69 -7.92
CA TRP A 47 -10.14 -12.19 -6.60
C TRP A 47 -11.52 -11.55 -6.61
N ARG A 48 -11.81 -10.71 -7.62
CA ARG A 48 -13.13 -10.07 -7.75
C ARG A 48 -14.25 -11.10 -7.77
N LYS A 49 -14.11 -12.20 -8.51
CA LYS A 49 -15.10 -13.30 -8.55
C LYS A 49 -15.30 -14.02 -7.21
N LEU A 50 -14.31 -14.01 -6.32
CA LEU A 50 -14.42 -14.61 -4.98
C LEU A 50 -15.02 -13.65 -3.95
N ILE A 51 -14.80 -12.36 -4.14
CA ILE A 51 -15.20 -11.32 -3.20
C ILE A 51 -16.59 -10.78 -3.54
N GLU A 52 -16.88 -10.58 -4.82
CA GLU A 52 -18.13 -9.98 -5.28
C GLU A 52 -19.20 -11.04 -5.52
N ARG A 53 -20.40 -10.71 -5.03
CA ARG A 53 -21.62 -11.44 -5.33
C ARG A 53 -22.27 -10.90 -6.58
N SER A 54 -23.01 -11.75 -7.30
CA SER A 54 -23.90 -11.29 -8.36
C SER A 54 -24.92 -10.28 -7.85
N ARG A 55 -25.21 -9.27 -8.67
CA ARG A 55 -26.17 -8.21 -8.35
C ARG A 55 -27.54 -8.81 -8.03
N GLY A 56 -28.18 -8.32 -6.97
CA GLY A 56 -29.52 -8.75 -6.53
C GLY A 56 -29.54 -9.84 -5.46
N LEU A 57 -28.40 -10.40 -5.07
CA LEU A 57 -28.31 -11.46 -4.06
C LEU A 57 -28.03 -10.92 -2.63
N GLY A 58 -28.44 -9.68 -2.33
CA GLY A 58 -28.25 -9.04 -1.03
C GLY A 58 -26.86 -8.43 -0.85
N HIS A 59 -26.23 -8.69 0.31
CA HIS A 59 -24.91 -8.17 0.69
C HIS A 59 -23.83 -8.53 -0.35
N PRO A 60 -23.16 -7.54 -0.96
CA PRO A 60 -22.38 -7.75 -2.18
C PRO A 60 -20.98 -8.33 -1.96
N THR A 61 -20.44 -8.24 -0.74
CA THR A 61 -19.01 -8.49 -0.51
C THR A 61 -18.79 -9.64 0.47
N ASN A 62 -18.01 -10.64 0.05
CA ASN A 62 -17.55 -11.72 0.91
C ASN A 62 -16.41 -11.22 1.80
N ARG A 63 -16.71 -11.09 3.10
CA ARG A 63 -15.82 -10.51 4.11
C ARG A 63 -14.51 -11.28 4.24
N ARG A 64 -14.56 -12.61 4.27
CA ARG A 64 -13.37 -13.45 4.47
C ARG A 64 -12.46 -13.43 3.25
N MET A 65 -13.04 -13.47 2.04
CA MET A 65 -12.26 -13.39 0.81
C MET A 65 -11.64 -12.00 0.63
N LEU A 66 -12.38 -10.94 1.01
CA LEU A 66 -11.83 -9.58 1.04
C LEU A 66 -10.64 -9.49 1.99
N GLU A 67 -10.75 -10.05 3.20
CA GLU A 67 -9.69 -10.03 4.21
C GLU A 67 -8.41 -10.70 3.70
N VAL A 68 -8.51 -11.91 3.14
CA VAL A 68 -7.35 -12.61 2.57
C VAL A 68 -6.77 -11.82 1.40
N CYS A 69 -7.61 -11.27 0.53
CA CYS A 69 -7.16 -10.47 -0.61
C CYS A 69 -6.40 -9.21 -0.16
N ALA A 70 -6.97 -8.44 0.75
CA ALA A 70 -6.42 -7.19 1.24
C ALA A 70 -5.08 -7.42 1.96
N PHE A 71 -4.99 -8.43 2.83
CA PHE A 71 -3.71 -8.74 3.51
C PHE A 71 -2.64 -9.29 2.56
N SER A 72 -3.04 -10.02 1.51
CA SER A 72 -2.10 -10.52 0.50
C SER A 72 -1.47 -9.37 -0.28
N HIS A 73 -2.26 -8.38 -0.69
CA HIS A 73 -1.75 -7.20 -1.38
C HIS A 73 -0.98 -6.28 -0.44
N LEU A 74 -1.45 -6.08 0.80
CA LEU A 74 -0.70 -5.30 1.80
C LEU A 74 0.71 -5.85 2.03
N SER A 75 0.87 -7.17 2.08
CA SER A 75 2.18 -7.82 2.18
C SER A 75 3.08 -7.54 0.97
N ALA A 76 2.50 -7.45 -0.23
CA ALA A 76 3.24 -7.10 -1.44
C ALA A 76 3.63 -5.61 -1.44
N ASP A 77 2.70 -4.72 -1.14
CA ASP A 77 2.89 -3.27 -1.16
C ASP A 77 3.91 -2.81 -0.09
N LEU A 78 3.92 -3.48 1.08
CA LEU A 78 4.95 -3.24 2.10
C LEU A 78 6.35 -3.66 1.64
N LYS A 79 6.45 -4.72 0.82
CA LYS A 79 7.74 -5.19 0.28
C LYS A 79 8.20 -4.35 -0.90
N SER A 80 7.29 -3.85 -1.72
CA SER A 80 7.61 -2.95 -2.84
C SER A 80 7.88 -1.51 -2.38
N GLY A 81 7.42 -1.14 -1.18
CA GLY A 81 7.52 0.22 -0.65
C GLY A 81 6.44 1.16 -1.22
N GLU A 82 5.33 0.60 -1.73
CA GLU A 82 4.12 1.33 -2.12
C GLU A 82 3.25 1.70 -0.93
N VAL A 83 3.34 0.93 0.15
CA VAL A 83 2.79 1.27 1.47
C VAL A 83 3.93 1.32 2.48
N CYS A 84 3.91 2.31 3.34
CA CYS A 84 4.84 2.48 4.44
C CYS A 84 4.10 2.44 5.78
N ILE A 85 4.84 2.13 6.85
CA ILE A 85 4.34 2.15 8.23
C ILE A 85 5.11 3.20 9.00
N GLU A 86 4.39 4.17 9.57
CA GLU A 86 4.97 5.20 10.42
C GLU A 86 5.67 4.57 11.64
N GLY A 87 6.88 5.05 11.97
CA GLY A 87 7.67 4.53 13.08
C GLY A 87 8.31 3.16 12.84
N SER A 88 8.09 2.51 11.69
CA SER A 88 8.75 1.25 11.35
C SER A 88 10.17 1.47 10.85
N GLU A 89 11.16 0.72 11.35
CA GLU A 89 12.50 0.77 10.76
C GLU A 89 12.51 0.13 9.36
N SER A 90 11.96 -1.07 9.23
CA SER A 90 11.99 -1.86 7.99
C SER A 90 10.97 -1.43 6.93
N PHE A 91 9.86 -0.81 7.34
CA PHE A 91 8.79 -0.37 6.44
C PHE A 91 8.56 1.15 6.49
N SER A 92 9.52 1.94 7.01
CA SER A 92 9.44 3.41 6.95
C SER A 92 9.48 3.92 5.52
N ASN A 93 8.90 5.11 5.32
CA ASN A 93 9.09 5.84 4.07
C ASN A 93 10.53 6.34 3.96
N TYR A 94 11.40 5.54 3.34
CA TYR A 94 12.82 5.86 3.16
C TYR A 94 13.04 7.15 2.36
N ARG A 95 12.06 7.59 1.56
CA ARG A 95 12.16 8.83 0.76
C ARG A 95 12.27 10.07 1.64
N GLN A 96 11.74 10.03 2.86
CA GLN A 96 11.91 11.09 3.85
C GLN A 96 13.36 11.22 4.34
N LYS A 97 14.19 10.20 4.13
CA LYS A 97 15.63 10.19 4.47
C LYS A 97 16.52 10.56 3.28
N LEU A 98 15.93 10.82 2.10
CA LEU A 98 16.70 11.25 0.93
C LEU A 98 17.05 12.73 1.06
N LEU A 99 18.23 13.07 0.57
CA LEU A 99 18.65 14.45 0.44
C LEU A 99 17.78 15.15 -0.63
N PRO A 100 17.29 16.37 -0.38
CA PRO A 100 16.60 17.15 -1.40
C PRO A 100 17.43 17.29 -2.68
N TRP A 101 16.78 17.35 -3.84
CA TRP A 101 17.48 17.38 -5.12
C TRP A 101 18.45 18.58 -5.25
N GLU A 102 18.04 19.75 -4.75
CA GLU A 102 18.88 20.96 -4.75
C GLU A 102 20.17 20.77 -3.94
N ASP A 103 20.08 20.07 -2.81
CA ASP A 103 21.24 19.75 -1.98
C ASP A 103 22.10 18.67 -2.65
N CYS A 104 21.50 17.70 -3.34
CA CYS A 104 22.23 16.72 -4.16
C CYS A 104 23.05 17.40 -5.25
N GLU A 105 22.47 18.36 -5.98
CA GLU A 105 23.16 19.10 -7.04
C GLU A 105 24.34 19.91 -6.48
N ARG A 106 24.18 20.52 -5.31
CA ARG A 106 25.25 21.26 -4.64
C ARG A 106 26.44 20.37 -4.26
N GLU A 107 26.17 19.17 -3.75
CA GLU A 107 27.22 18.23 -3.30
C GLU A 107 27.81 17.39 -4.45
N LEU A 108 27.18 17.38 -5.63
CA LEU A 108 27.56 16.54 -6.76
C LEU A 108 29.03 16.71 -7.19
N PRO A 109 29.59 17.94 -7.35
CA PRO A 109 30.98 18.10 -7.79
C PRO A 109 31.98 17.49 -6.81
N ALA A 110 31.80 17.74 -5.51
CA ALA A 110 32.67 17.21 -4.45
C ALA A 110 32.54 15.68 -4.33
N TYR A 111 31.33 15.16 -4.53
CA TYR A 111 31.09 13.73 -4.58
C TYR A 111 31.84 13.07 -5.76
N CYS A 112 31.69 13.62 -6.96
CA CYS A 112 32.35 13.15 -8.19
C CYS A 112 33.88 13.17 -8.08
N GLU A 113 34.46 14.24 -7.53
CA GLU A 113 35.90 14.34 -7.24
C GLU A 113 36.36 13.22 -6.31
N ARG A 114 35.62 12.96 -5.22
CA ARG A 114 35.97 11.95 -4.22
C ARG A 114 35.95 10.52 -4.77
N ILE A 115 35.07 10.22 -5.72
CA ILE A 115 34.96 8.88 -6.33
C ILE A 115 35.70 8.77 -7.67
N GLY A 116 36.35 9.84 -8.12
CA GLY A 116 37.18 9.85 -9.33
C GLY A 116 36.39 9.76 -10.64
N ILE A 117 35.16 10.27 -10.69
CA ILE A 117 34.36 10.33 -11.92
C ILE A 117 34.14 11.79 -12.36
N PRO A 118 34.00 12.06 -13.67
CA PRO A 118 33.67 13.40 -14.13
C PRO A 118 32.25 13.81 -13.68
N PRO A 119 32.05 15.08 -13.29
CA PRO A 119 30.74 15.57 -12.85
C PRO A 119 29.75 15.79 -14.01
N THR A 120 30.24 15.85 -15.25
CA THR A 120 29.45 15.96 -16.47
C THR A 120 29.80 14.84 -17.44
N ALA A 121 28.83 14.43 -18.26
CA ALA A 121 29.02 13.45 -19.33
C ALA A 121 29.52 14.17 -20.59
N ASP A 122 30.78 14.60 -20.58
CA ASP A 122 31.50 15.08 -21.78
C ASP A 122 32.41 13.99 -22.34
#